data_AF-A0A0D2N4Q9-F1
#
_entry.id   AF-A0A0D2N4Q9-F1
#
_cell.length_a   1.000
_cell.length_b   1.000
_cell.length_c   1.000
_cell.angle_alpha   90.00
_cell.angle_beta   90.00
_cell.angle_gamma   90.00
#
_symmetry.space_group_name_H-M   'P 1'
#
loop_
_entity.id
_entity.type
_entity.pdbx_description
1 polymer ?
#
loop_
_entity_poly.entity_id
_entity_poly.type
_entity_poly.pdbx_seq_one_letter_code
_entity_poly.pdbx_strand_id
1 'polypeptide(L)'
;MGHWGEEGRTTLERRWYRPTLEIVGMGSGYQGDGIKTIVPATSTAKLALRLVPNQVPGDITKKVRAHLEKHRPPFVNMTVTTLGFRHTPGNQAAARVLKQVMGADPLFFKEGATVPALAYFQEILGVPTTVFAFSLGDNIHAPNERLKVSMFDKGSEAWILLLAELGRMGRQPFVAGPASAGGGAEPHSEL
;
A
#
# COMPACT_ATOMS: atom_id res chain seq x y z
N MET A 1 26.48 -17.05 17.96
CA MET A 1 25.55 -15.91 17.93
C MET A 1 24.19 -16.43 17.51
N GLY A 2 23.20 -16.40 18.41
CA GLY A 2 21.90 -17.05 18.23
C GLY A 2 21.04 -16.38 17.16
N HIS A 3 20.34 -17.18 16.36
CA HIS A 3 19.43 -16.69 15.34
C HIS A 3 18.15 -16.13 15.97
N TRP A 4 18.02 -14.81 16.04
CA TRP A 4 16.79 -14.13 16.46
C TRP A 4 15.60 -14.50 15.56
N GLY A 5 14.50 -14.97 16.14
CA GLY A 5 13.22 -15.25 15.47
C GLY A 5 12.55 -16.55 15.94
N GLU A 6 11.47 -16.95 15.26
CA GLU A 6 10.61 -18.09 15.63
C GLU A 6 11.38 -19.42 15.79
N GLU A 7 11.29 -20.03 16.98
CA GLU A 7 11.94 -21.31 17.29
C GLU A 7 11.52 -22.43 16.31
N GLY A 8 12.47 -23.31 15.96
CA GLY A 8 12.23 -24.40 15.02
C GLY A 8 12.14 -24.00 13.54
N ARG A 9 12.48 -22.74 13.20
CA ARG A 9 12.50 -22.24 11.82
C ARG A 9 13.85 -21.69 11.42
N THR A 10 14.30 -22.03 10.21
CA THR A 10 15.45 -21.41 9.57
C THR A 10 15.14 -19.98 9.13
N THR A 11 16.19 -19.18 8.90
CA THR A 11 16.05 -17.81 8.39
C THR A 11 15.29 -17.74 7.05
N LEU A 12 15.51 -18.71 6.16
CA LEU A 12 14.84 -18.75 4.86
C LEU A 12 13.35 -19.10 5.01
N GLU A 13 13.00 -20.03 5.89
CA GLU A 13 11.60 -20.34 6.17
C GLU A 13 10.85 -19.13 6.73
N ARG A 14 11.47 -18.39 7.66
CA ARG A 14 10.90 -17.15 8.22
C ARG A 14 10.69 -16.08 7.16
N ARG A 15 11.60 -15.98 6.18
CA ARG A 15 11.51 -14.99 5.09
C ARG A 15 10.47 -15.36 4.04
N TRP A 16 10.30 -16.64 3.72
CA TRP A 16 9.52 -17.08 2.56
C TRP A 16 8.14 -17.64 2.89
N TYR A 17 7.98 -18.28 4.05
CA TYR A 17 6.78 -19.05 4.38
C TYR A 17 6.05 -18.58 5.65
N ARG A 18 6.55 -17.53 6.31
CA ARG A 18 5.93 -16.96 7.52
C ARG A 18 5.38 -15.56 7.25
N PRO A 19 4.20 -15.22 7.80
CA PRO A 19 3.67 -13.88 7.71
C PRO A 19 4.48 -12.92 8.57
N THR A 20 4.46 -11.62 8.23
CA THR A 20 5.06 -10.56 9.05
C THR A 20 4.03 -9.52 9.46
N LEU A 21 4.27 -8.88 10.60
CA LEU A 21 3.59 -7.66 11.03
C LEU A 21 4.68 -6.67 11.44
N GLU A 22 4.71 -5.52 10.78
CA GLU A 22 5.79 -4.54 10.88
C GLU A 22 5.20 -3.17 11.23
N ILE A 23 5.83 -2.46 12.17
CA ILE A 23 5.56 -1.04 12.39
C ILE A 23 6.41 -0.28 11.38
N VAL A 24 5.78 0.21 10.31
CA VAL A 24 6.45 0.92 9.22
C VAL A 24 6.44 2.44 9.41
N GLY A 25 5.74 2.91 10.44
CA GLY A 25 5.75 4.31 10.83
C GLY A 25 5.06 4.48 12.17
N MET A 26 5.54 5.45 12.95
CA MET A 26 4.95 5.84 14.22
C MET A 26 5.27 7.31 14.45
N GLY A 27 4.35 8.04 15.07
CA GLY A 27 4.54 9.45 15.37
C GLY A 27 3.68 9.92 16.53
N SER A 28 4.24 10.79 17.37
CA SER A 28 3.56 11.47 18.47
C SER A 28 4.39 12.66 18.95
N GLY A 29 3.74 13.71 19.44
CA GLY A 29 4.42 14.83 20.11
C GLY A 29 5.39 15.61 19.22
N TYR A 30 6.41 16.19 19.87
CA TYR A 30 7.41 17.03 19.24
C TYR A 30 8.52 16.19 18.61
N GLN A 31 8.84 16.44 17.35
CA GLN A 31 9.82 15.68 16.56
C GLN A 31 10.93 16.56 15.97
N GLY A 32 10.99 17.84 16.36
CA GLY A 32 12.03 18.78 15.93
C GLY A 32 13.20 18.89 16.90
N ASP A 33 14.12 19.81 16.62
CA ASP A 33 15.32 20.03 17.45
C ASP A 33 15.00 20.67 18.82
N GLY A 34 15.82 20.39 19.82
CA GLY A 34 15.62 20.91 21.18
C GLY A 34 14.59 20.12 21.99
N ILE A 35 14.02 20.75 23.03
CA ILE A 35 13.15 20.07 24.00
C ILE A 35 11.81 20.80 24.07
N LYS A 36 10.72 20.03 24.09
CA LYS A 36 9.37 20.53 24.36
C LYS A 36 8.74 19.71 25.47
N THR A 37 8.43 20.35 26.59
CA THR A 37 7.80 19.72 27.77
C THR A 37 6.29 19.61 27.59
N ILE A 38 5.86 18.64 26.77
CA ILE A 38 4.45 18.40 26.47
C ILE A 38 4.03 16.96 26.74
N VAL A 39 2.75 16.77 27.02
CA VAL A 39 2.08 15.47 26.92
C VAL A 39 1.33 15.47 25.60
N PRO A 40 1.72 14.64 24.62
CA PRO A 40 1.03 14.60 23.34
C PRO A 40 -0.38 14.04 23.48
N ALA A 41 -1.36 14.76 22.91
CA ALA A 41 -2.76 14.35 22.94
C ALA A 41 -3.06 13.17 22.01
N THR A 42 -2.23 12.95 20.99
CA THR A 42 -2.44 11.92 19.97
C THR A 42 -1.14 11.20 19.61
N SER A 43 -1.29 9.95 19.17
CA SER A 43 -0.22 9.18 18.55
C SER A 43 -0.80 8.42 17.36
N THR A 44 0.06 8.11 16.41
CA THR A 44 -0.29 7.32 15.23
C THR A 44 0.75 6.23 15.01
N ALA A 45 0.30 5.08 14.50
CA ALA A 45 1.17 4.01 14.03
C ALA A 45 0.62 3.46 12.71
N LYS A 46 1.53 3.11 11.80
CA LYS A 46 1.23 2.46 10.52
C LYS A 46 1.78 1.04 10.58
N LEU A 47 0.90 0.07 10.38
CA LEU A 47 1.25 -1.35 10.35
C LEU A 47 1.23 -1.87 8.92
N ALA A 48 2.27 -2.61 8.54
CA ALA A 48 2.31 -3.38 7.30
C ALA A 48 2.26 -4.88 7.64
N LEU A 49 1.51 -5.65 6.86
CA LEU A 49 1.41 -7.10 7.04
C LEU A 49 1.74 -7.79 5.73
N ARG A 50 2.70 -8.71 5.77
CA ARG A 50 2.94 -9.66 4.68
C ARG A 50 2.18 -10.94 4.96
N LEU A 51 1.30 -11.32 4.05
CA LEU A 51 0.50 -12.53 4.17
C LEU A 51 1.18 -13.70 3.46
N VAL A 52 0.83 -14.91 3.89
CA VAL A 52 1.26 -16.18 3.27
C VAL A 52 0.05 -16.94 2.72
N PRO A 53 0.24 -18.01 1.91
CA PRO A 53 -0.89 -18.77 1.37
C PRO A 53 -1.91 -19.18 2.44
N ASN A 54 -3.17 -19.26 2.02
CA ASN A 54 -4.34 -19.59 2.88
C ASN A 54 -4.72 -18.51 3.93
N GLN A 55 -4.15 -17.30 3.85
CA GLN A 55 -4.61 -16.16 4.66
C GLN A 55 -5.50 -15.22 3.86
N VAL A 56 -6.68 -14.89 4.39
CA VAL A 56 -7.60 -13.94 3.78
C VAL A 56 -7.37 -12.54 4.39
N PRO A 57 -7.04 -11.50 3.58
CA PRO A 57 -6.72 -10.16 4.11
C PRO A 57 -7.78 -9.58 5.05
N GLY A 58 -9.06 -9.77 4.72
CA GLY A 58 -10.17 -9.30 5.55
C GLY A 58 -10.25 -10.00 6.91
N ASP A 59 -9.98 -11.29 6.97
CA ASP A 59 -9.95 -12.06 8.23
C ASP A 59 -8.75 -11.66 9.10
N ILE A 60 -7.56 -11.55 8.51
CA ILE A 60 -6.35 -11.10 9.23
C ILE A 60 -6.54 -9.68 9.77
N THR A 61 -7.13 -8.79 8.98
CA THR A 61 -7.49 -7.44 9.43
C THR A 61 -8.40 -7.47 10.66
N LYS A 62 -9.45 -8.29 10.65
CA LYS A 62 -10.37 -8.43 11.79
C LYS A 62 -9.63 -8.93 13.03
N LYS A 63 -8.75 -9.93 12.89
CA LYS A 63 -7.94 -10.47 13.98
C LYS A 63 -7.00 -9.42 14.58
N VAL A 64 -6.32 -8.64 13.74
CA VAL A 64 -5.45 -7.54 14.19
C VAL A 64 -6.25 -6.48 14.93
N ARG A 65 -7.40 -6.04 14.38
CA ARG A 65 -8.27 -5.07 15.05
C ARG A 65 -8.74 -5.58 16.41
N ALA A 66 -9.22 -6.82 16.48
CA ALA A 66 -9.67 -7.43 17.73
C ALA A 66 -8.53 -7.50 18.76
N HIS A 67 -7.31 -7.83 18.32
CA HIS A 67 -6.14 -7.83 19.19
C HIS A 67 -5.82 -6.43 19.73
N LEU A 68 -5.83 -5.41 18.87
CA LEU A 68 -5.58 -4.03 19.31
C LEU A 68 -6.65 -3.54 20.28
N GLU A 69 -7.93 -3.79 20.00
CA GLU A 69 -9.03 -3.40 20.89
C GLU A 69 -8.95 -4.10 22.24
N LYS A 70 -8.61 -5.40 22.26
CA LYS A 70 -8.42 -6.16 23.49
C LYS A 70 -7.34 -5.57 24.40
N HIS A 71 -6.29 -4.99 23.82
CA HIS A 71 -5.16 -4.43 24.56
C HIS A 71 -5.19 -2.89 24.63
N ARG A 72 -6.28 -2.25 24.17
CA ARG A 72 -6.45 -0.80 24.23
C ARG A 72 -6.55 -0.36 25.70
N PRO A 73 -5.72 0.57 26.18
CA PRO A 73 -5.90 1.15 27.50
C PRO A 73 -7.27 1.81 27.62
N PRO A 74 -7.95 1.70 28.78
CA PRO A 74 -9.34 2.17 28.92
C PRO A 74 -9.51 3.67 28.64
N PHE A 75 -8.46 4.47 28.86
CA PHE A 75 -8.42 5.91 28.67
C PHE A 75 -8.00 6.37 27.26
N VAL A 76 -7.69 5.45 26.33
CA VAL A 76 -7.26 5.78 24.97
C VAL A 76 -8.39 5.58 23.99
N ASN A 77 -8.85 6.63 23.30
CA ASN A 77 -9.69 6.46 22.12
C ASN A 77 -8.83 5.99 20.95
N MET A 78 -9.19 4.88 20.32
CA MET A 78 -8.44 4.29 19.22
C MET A 78 -9.31 4.12 17.98
N THR A 79 -8.77 4.51 16.83
CA THR A 79 -9.39 4.29 15.52
C THR A 79 -8.46 3.44 14.67
N VAL A 80 -8.93 2.26 14.26
CA VAL A 80 -8.16 1.34 13.40
C VAL A 80 -8.70 1.38 11.97
N THR A 81 -8.06 2.18 11.12
CA THR A 81 -8.37 2.24 9.69
C THR A 81 -7.59 1.20 8.92
N THR A 82 -8.30 0.29 8.26
CA THR A 82 -7.68 -0.65 7.35
C THR A 82 -7.59 -0.03 5.98
N LEU A 83 -6.37 0.19 5.51
CA LEU A 83 -6.13 0.54 4.13
C LEU A 83 -6.06 -0.76 3.32
N GLY A 84 -7.22 -1.25 2.90
CA GLY A 84 -7.31 -2.38 1.97
C GLY A 84 -6.85 -2.01 0.56
N PHE A 85 -6.72 -3.01 -0.30
CA PHE A 85 -6.65 -2.78 -1.74
C PHE A 85 -7.94 -2.09 -2.19
N ARG A 86 -7.82 -1.00 -2.95
CA ARG A 86 -8.98 -0.33 -3.53
C ARG A 86 -9.40 -1.11 -4.77
N HIS A 87 -10.55 -1.77 -4.72
CA HIS A 87 -11.18 -2.38 -5.89
C HIS A 87 -11.78 -1.28 -6.78
N THR A 88 -10.92 -0.51 -7.43
CA THR A 88 -11.32 0.52 -8.39
C THR A 88 -11.61 -0.14 -9.74
N PRO A 89 -12.49 0.45 -10.57
CA PRO A 89 -12.71 -0.04 -11.92
C PRO A 89 -11.40 -0.20 -12.72
N GLY A 90 -10.49 0.76 -12.60
CA GLY A 90 -9.18 0.72 -13.25
C GLY A 90 -8.31 -0.46 -12.77
N ASN A 91 -8.25 -0.70 -11.46
CA ASN A 91 -7.52 -1.82 -10.88
C ASN A 91 -8.08 -3.18 -11.33
N GLN A 92 -9.40 -3.30 -11.47
CA GLN A 92 -10.04 -4.51 -11.98
C GLN A 92 -9.76 -4.73 -13.47
N ALA A 93 -9.77 -3.66 -14.28
CA ALA A 93 -9.40 -3.72 -15.69
C ALA A 93 -7.94 -4.15 -15.86
N ALA A 94 -7.03 -3.50 -15.13
CA ALA A 94 -5.62 -3.85 -15.10
C ALA A 94 -5.40 -5.32 -14.71
N ALA A 95 -6.15 -5.82 -13.72
CA ALA A 95 -6.01 -7.21 -13.30
C ALA A 95 -6.43 -8.22 -14.39
N ARG A 96 -7.51 -7.95 -15.12
CA ARG A 96 -7.95 -8.79 -16.25
C ARG A 96 -6.92 -8.81 -17.37
N VAL A 97 -6.38 -7.65 -17.71
CA VAL A 97 -5.34 -7.52 -18.75
C VAL A 97 -4.05 -8.21 -18.34
N LEU A 98 -3.60 -8.03 -17.10
CA LEU A 98 -2.40 -8.71 -16.60
C LEU A 98 -2.58 -10.22 -16.63
N LYS A 99 -3.75 -10.75 -16.24
CA LYS A 99 -4.02 -12.18 -16.34
C LYS A 99 -3.89 -12.68 -17.79
N GLN A 100 -4.40 -11.91 -18.75
CA GLN A 100 -4.31 -12.25 -20.16
C GLN A 100 -2.86 -12.25 -20.67
N VAL A 101 -2.08 -11.20 -20.39
CA VAL A 101 -0.71 -11.02 -20.92
C VAL A 101 0.32 -11.87 -20.17
N MET A 102 0.11 -12.09 -18.87
CA MET A 102 1.07 -12.79 -18.00
C MET A 102 0.71 -14.27 -17.79
N GLY A 103 -0.51 -14.69 -18.11
CA GLY A 103 -0.98 -16.08 -17.98
C GLY A 103 -1.24 -16.54 -16.54
N ALA A 104 -1.21 -15.63 -15.57
CA ALA A 104 -1.43 -15.92 -14.15
C ALA A 104 -2.25 -14.81 -13.48
N ASP A 105 -3.01 -15.16 -12.45
CA ASP A 105 -3.76 -14.17 -11.67
C ASP A 105 -2.77 -13.19 -10.98
N PRO A 106 -2.97 -11.87 -11.15
CA PRO A 106 -2.09 -10.88 -10.54
C PRO A 106 -2.28 -10.83 -9.03
N LEU A 107 -1.18 -10.60 -8.32
CA LEU A 107 -1.23 -10.32 -6.89
C LEU A 107 -1.56 -8.85 -6.66
N PHE A 108 -2.54 -8.59 -5.79
CA PHE A 108 -2.79 -7.26 -5.27
C PHE A 108 -1.95 -7.02 -4.02
N PHE A 109 -0.98 -6.12 -4.13
CA PHE A 109 -0.11 -5.75 -3.01
C PHE A 109 0.16 -4.24 -3.00
N LYS A 110 0.80 -3.76 -1.93
CA LYS A 110 1.27 -2.39 -1.81
C LYS A 110 2.78 -2.37 -1.92
N GLU A 111 3.30 -1.35 -2.58
CA GLU A 111 4.73 -1.10 -2.68
C GLU A 111 5.12 0.08 -1.78
N GLY A 112 6.35 0.08 -1.27
CA GLY A 112 6.91 1.17 -0.47
C GLY A 112 7.34 2.40 -1.29
N ALA A 113 7.23 2.34 -2.61
CA ALA A 113 7.52 3.45 -3.50
C ALA A 113 6.50 4.59 -3.30
N THR A 114 6.97 5.84 -3.38
CA THR A 114 6.11 7.02 -3.27
C THR A 114 5.95 7.66 -4.63
N VAL A 115 4.70 7.80 -5.09
CA VAL A 115 4.35 8.57 -6.31
C VAL A 115 3.37 9.68 -5.90
N PRO A 116 3.85 10.89 -5.55
CA PRO A 116 3.02 11.95 -4.98
C PRO A 116 1.81 12.34 -5.84
N ALA A 117 1.98 12.29 -7.17
CA ALA A 117 0.92 12.60 -8.12
C ALA A 117 -0.35 11.76 -7.92
N LEU A 118 -0.21 10.49 -7.48
CA LEU A 118 -1.37 9.62 -7.23
C LEU A 118 -2.25 10.15 -6.08
N ALA A 119 -1.62 10.74 -5.06
CA ALA A 119 -2.34 11.38 -3.97
C ALA A 119 -3.03 12.66 -4.45
N TYR A 120 -2.34 13.51 -5.21
CA TYR A 120 -2.92 14.74 -5.74
C TYR A 120 -4.12 14.50 -6.66
N PHE A 121 -4.06 13.50 -7.55
CA PHE A 121 -5.22 13.15 -8.38
C PHE A 121 -6.43 12.74 -7.53
N GLN A 122 -6.20 11.99 -6.45
CA GLN A 122 -7.27 11.58 -5.55
C GLN A 122 -7.82 12.75 -4.72
N GLU A 123 -6.97 13.67 -4.27
CA GLU A 123 -7.36 14.81 -3.43
C GLU A 123 -8.05 15.92 -4.23
N ILE A 124 -7.49 16.29 -5.38
CA ILE A 124 -7.96 17.41 -6.21
C ILE A 124 -9.14 16.98 -7.08
N LEU A 125 -9.01 15.83 -7.74
CA LEU A 125 -10.01 15.37 -8.71
C LEU A 125 -10.93 14.28 -8.15
N GLY A 126 -10.74 13.79 -6.92
CA GLY A 126 -11.57 12.72 -6.38
C GLY A 126 -11.49 11.39 -7.16
N VAL A 127 -10.56 11.25 -8.12
CA VAL A 127 -10.49 10.08 -8.99
C VAL A 127 -9.61 8.98 -8.41
N PRO A 128 -10.05 7.72 -8.47
CA PRO A 128 -9.17 6.60 -8.17
C PRO A 128 -8.07 6.49 -9.22
N THR A 129 -6.83 6.33 -8.79
CA THR A 129 -5.69 6.06 -9.67
C THR A 129 -5.38 4.56 -9.77
N THR A 130 -4.73 4.15 -10.85
CA THR A 130 -4.29 2.78 -11.11
C THR A 130 -2.85 2.83 -11.59
N VAL A 131 -1.97 2.09 -10.92
CA VAL A 131 -0.58 1.93 -11.35
C VAL A 131 -0.51 0.72 -12.27
N PHE A 132 0.10 0.88 -13.43
CA PHE A 132 0.23 -0.15 -14.44
C PHE A 132 1.65 -0.13 -15.02
N ALA A 133 2.52 -0.98 -14.46
CA ALA A 133 3.94 -0.98 -14.74
C ALA A 133 4.46 -2.41 -14.89
N PHE A 134 5.60 -2.56 -15.57
CA PHE A 134 6.15 -3.84 -16.05
C PHE A 134 7.60 -4.08 -15.62
N SER A 135 8.10 -3.31 -14.66
CA SER A 135 9.45 -3.48 -14.15
C SER A 135 9.59 -4.73 -13.27
N LEU A 136 10.74 -5.40 -13.33
CA LEU A 136 11.03 -6.65 -12.61
C LEU A 136 12.40 -6.62 -11.93
N GLY A 137 12.53 -5.88 -10.83
CA GLY A 137 13.80 -5.79 -10.09
C GLY A 137 14.89 -5.09 -10.91
N ASP A 138 14.49 -4.02 -11.57
CA ASP A 138 15.19 -3.37 -12.69
C ASP A 138 16.22 -2.32 -12.26
N ASN A 139 16.63 -2.33 -10.99
CA ASN A 139 17.60 -1.39 -10.42
C ASN A 139 17.23 0.09 -10.64
N ILE A 140 15.94 0.42 -10.53
CA ILE A 140 15.45 1.80 -10.65
C ILE A 140 16.24 2.69 -9.68
N HIS A 141 16.89 3.73 -10.21
CA HIS A 141 17.78 4.65 -9.48
C HIS A 141 19.11 4.05 -8.97
N ALA A 142 19.56 2.93 -9.54
CA ALA A 142 20.84 2.30 -9.20
C ALA A 142 21.66 1.98 -10.46
N PRO A 143 22.98 1.72 -10.34
CA PRO A 143 23.80 1.32 -11.46
C PRO A 143 23.26 0.07 -12.18
N ASN A 144 23.44 0.02 -13.50
CA ASN A 144 22.90 -1.02 -14.38
C ASN A 144 21.37 -1.10 -14.32
N GLU A 145 20.70 0.05 -14.20
CA GLU A 145 19.26 0.18 -14.46
C GLU A 145 18.95 -0.38 -15.86
N ARG A 146 17.93 -1.24 -15.92
CA ARG A 146 17.62 -1.98 -17.14
C ARG A 146 16.14 -2.32 -17.19
N LEU A 147 15.62 -2.55 -18.38
CA LEU A 147 14.30 -3.15 -18.58
C LEU A 147 14.47 -4.37 -19.47
N LYS A 148 13.79 -5.48 -19.13
CA LYS A 148 13.76 -6.64 -20.02
C LYS A 148 12.97 -6.29 -21.28
N VAL A 149 13.55 -6.52 -22.46
CA VAL A 149 12.85 -6.30 -23.75
C VAL A 149 11.53 -7.06 -23.81
N SER A 150 11.51 -8.31 -23.33
CA SER A 150 10.28 -9.10 -23.24
C SER A 150 9.19 -8.45 -22.36
N MET A 151 9.57 -7.66 -21.35
CA MET A 151 8.62 -6.93 -20.51
C MET A 151 8.21 -5.60 -21.14
N PHE A 152 9.08 -4.98 -21.92
CA PHE A 152 8.71 -3.84 -22.75
C PHE A 152 7.62 -4.23 -23.75
N ASP A 153 7.82 -5.31 -24.51
CA ASP A 153 6.86 -5.79 -25.51
C ASP A 153 5.51 -6.16 -24.87
N LYS A 154 5.55 -6.92 -23.76
CA LYS A 154 4.35 -7.24 -22.97
C LYS A 154 3.67 -5.99 -22.42
N GLY A 155 4.44 -5.02 -21.97
CA GLY A 155 3.92 -3.75 -21.48
C GLY A 155 3.18 -2.98 -22.56
N SER A 156 3.75 -2.92 -23.78
CA SER A 156 3.11 -2.30 -24.94
C SER A 156 1.78 -2.98 -25.29
N GLU A 157 1.76 -4.31 -25.38
CA GLU A 157 0.53 -5.08 -25.61
C GLU A 157 -0.51 -4.82 -24.50
N ALA A 158 -0.08 -4.87 -23.24
CA ALA A 158 -0.95 -4.70 -22.10
C ALA A 158 -1.56 -3.30 -22.03
N TRP A 159 -0.82 -2.24 -22.39
CA TRP A 159 -1.38 -0.88 -22.44
C TRP A 159 -2.49 -0.74 -23.48
N ILE A 160 -2.31 -1.34 -24.66
CA ILE A 160 -3.35 -1.37 -25.70
C ILE A 160 -4.60 -2.08 -25.18
N LEU A 161 -4.41 -3.25 -24.56
CA LEU A 161 -5.51 -4.04 -23.99
C LEU A 161 -6.22 -3.31 -22.83
N LEU A 162 -5.48 -2.58 -22.00
CA LEU A 162 -6.05 -1.81 -20.90
C LEU A 162 -6.95 -0.68 -21.42
N LEU A 163 -6.50 0.07 -22.43
CA LEU A 163 -7.31 1.13 -23.04
C LEU A 163 -8.57 0.55 -23.71
N ALA A 164 -8.45 -0.59 -24.40
CA ALA A 164 -9.59 -1.28 -24.98
C ALA A 164 -10.59 -1.76 -23.91
N GLU A 165 -10.07 -2.33 -22.82
CA GLU A 165 -10.88 -2.82 -21.70
C GLU A 165 -11.64 -1.68 -21.00
N LEU A 166 -10.96 -0.56 -20.73
CA LEU A 166 -11.58 0.63 -20.17
C LEU A 166 -12.65 1.20 -21.12
N GLY A 167 -12.41 1.18 -22.43
CA GLY A 167 -13.40 1.56 -23.43
C GLY A 167 -14.66 0.69 -23.38
N ARG A 168 -14.52 -0.63 -23.23
CA ARG A 168 -15.66 -1.57 -23.11
C ARG A 168 -16.47 -1.38 -21.83
N MET A 169 -15.81 -1.02 -20.73
CA MET A 169 -16.48 -0.73 -19.46
C MET A 169 -17.41 0.50 -19.55
N GLY A 170 -17.25 1.30 -20.61
CA GLY A 170 -18.06 2.48 -20.86
C GLY A 170 -17.77 3.61 -19.87
N ARG A 171 -18.45 4.74 -20.07
CA ARG A 171 -18.33 5.87 -19.17
C ARG A 171 -19.08 5.56 -17.87
N GLN A 172 -18.33 5.30 -16.81
CA GLN A 172 -18.89 5.26 -15.47
C GLN A 172 -19.19 6.70 -15.01
N PRO A 173 -20.26 6.94 -14.24
CA PRO A 173 -20.47 8.24 -13.59
C PRO A 173 -19.23 8.60 -12.79
N PHE A 174 -18.79 9.84 -12.89
CA PHE A 174 -17.75 10.35 -12.00
C PHE A 174 -18.34 10.37 -10.59
N VAL A 175 -17.96 9.39 -9.78
CA VAL A 175 -18.25 9.38 -8.36
C VAL A 175 -16.98 9.87 -7.68
N ALA A 176 -17.01 11.11 -7.20
CA ALA A 176 -15.94 11.61 -6.34
C ALA A 176 -15.76 10.61 -5.19
N GLY A 177 -14.57 10.01 -5.09
CA GLY A 177 -14.25 9.16 -3.96
C GLY A 177 -14.37 9.98 -2.66
N PRO A 178 -14.64 9.35 -1.51
CA PRO A 178 -14.58 10.07 -0.24
C PRO A 178 -13.19 10.70 -0.14
N ALA A 179 -13.14 12.00 0.14
CA ALA A 179 -11.91 12.72 0.39
C ALA A 179 -11.08 11.87 1.37
N SER A 180 -9.86 11.49 0.97
CA SER A 180 -8.93 10.97 1.95
C SER A 180 -8.85 12.01 3.05
N ALA A 181 -9.04 11.60 4.30
CA ALA A 181 -8.65 12.40 5.45
C ALA A 181 -7.12 12.52 5.42
N GLY A 182 -6.60 13.33 4.50
CA GLY A 182 -5.24 13.83 4.49
C GLY A 182 -5.15 14.77 5.67
N GLY A 183 -4.22 14.47 6.58
CA GLY A 183 -3.86 15.39 7.64
C GLY A 183 -3.51 16.73 6.99
N GLY A 184 -4.24 17.78 7.38
CA GLY A 184 -3.94 19.13 6.95
C GLY A 184 -2.48 19.43 7.25
N ALA A 185 -1.70 19.67 6.20
CA ALA A 185 -0.55 20.53 6.34
C ALA A 185 -1.12 21.92 6.61
N GLU A 186 -0.93 22.44 7.82
CA GLU A 186 -1.21 23.84 8.08
C GLU A 186 -0.36 24.71 7.15
N PRO A 187 -0.90 25.81 6.62
CA PRO A 187 -0.12 26.73 5.83
C PRO A 187 1.00 27.29 6.72
N HIS A 188 2.24 27.17 6.26
CA HIS A 188 3.37 27.89 6.84
C HIS A 188 3.03 29.38 6.80
N SER A 189 2.70 29.95 7.96
CA SER A 189 2.63 31.40 8.13
C SER A 189 4.04 31.94 8.06
N GLU A 190 4.28 32.84 7.12
CA GLU A 190 5.47 33.66 7.05
C GLU A 190 5.67 34.42 8.38
N LEU A 191 6.83 34.22 9.00
CA LEU A 191 7.54 35.19 9.82
C LEU A 191 9.04 35.07 9.49
#